data_AF-A0A1E4I8Y5-F1
#
_entry.id   AF-A0A1E4I8Y5-F1
#
_cell.length_a   1.000
_cell.length_b   1.000
_cell.length_c   1.000
_cell.angle_alpha   90.00
_cell.angle_beta   90.00
_cell.angle_gamma   90.00
#
_symmetry.space_group_name_H-M   'P 1'
#
loop_
_entity.id
_entity.type
_entity.pdbx_description
1 polymer ?
#
loop_
_entity_poly.entity_id
_entity_poly.type
_entity_poly.pdbx_seq_one_letter_code
_entity_poly.pdbx_strand_id
1 'polypeptide(L)'
;MSDQTEMDQAEPLEGARWSVGVLASGVENTRAVGGGTAASVAAAWAAATAVVVQAVGVWGRAEYRLMVAGVPVMVIPGLTVEGGVDVEDVHTGLVELAALTTHRPAAHR
;
A
#
# COMPACT_ATOMS: atom_id res chain seq x y z
N MET A 1 -30.46 -1.11 42.26
CA MET A 1 -29.15 -0.43 42.23
C MET A 1 -28.71 -0.45 40.78
N SER A 2 -28.69 0.72 40.14
CA SER A 2 -28.19 0.88 38.78
C SER A 2 -26.68 0.98 38.87
N ASP A 3 -25.95 0.10 38.20
CA ASP A 3 -24.54 0.36 37.92
C ASP A 3 -24.38 0.79 36.46
N GLN A 4 -23.89 2.02 36.40
CA GLN A 4 -23.72 2.90 35.27
C GLN A 4 -22.38 2.55 34.62
N THR A 5 -22.41 2.22 33.34
CA THR A 5 -21.45 2.75 32.35
C THR A 5 -19.96 2.61 32.69
N GLU A 6 -19.39 1.42 32.47
CA GLU A 6 -18.04 1.35 31.91
C GLU A 6 -18.18 1.37 30.39
N MET A 7 -18.24 2.60 29.87
CA MET A 7 -18.06 2.88 28.46
C MET A 7 -16.58 2.64 28.17
N ASP A 8 -16.27 1.41 27.78
CA ASP A 8 -14.96 0.99 27.29
C ASP A 8 -14.56 1.98 26.19
N GLN A 9 -13.70 2.94 26.56
CA GLN A 9 -13.10 3.88 25.63
C GLN A 9 -12.11 3.05 24.81
N ALA A 10 -12.62 2.42 23.75
CA ALA A 10 -11.78 1.86 22.73
C ALA A 10 -10.92 3.02 22.19
N GLU A 11 -9.65 3.05 22.61
CA GLU A 11 -8.60 3.82 21.94
C GLU A 11 -8.84 3.70 20.43
N PRO A 12 -8.93 4.83 19.69
CA PRO A 12 -9.22 4.76 18.27
C PRO A 12 -8.16 3.85 17.66
N LEU A 13 -8.59 2.73 17.06
CA LEU A 13 -7.72 1.85 16.30
C LEU A 13 -6.94 2.75 15.35
N GLU A 14 -5.65 2.99 15.63
CA GLU A 14 -4.80 3.80 14.74
C GLU A 14 -4.93 3.14 13.37
N GLY A 15 -5.59 3.84 12.45
CA GLY A 15 -5.85 3.27 11.13
C GLY A 15 -4.54 2.88 10.44
N ALA A 16 -4.61 1.97 9.48
CA ALA A 16 -3.42 1.52 8.76
C ALA A 16 -2.87 2.67 7.90
N ARG A 17 -1.66 3.12 8.22
CA ARG A 17 -0.94 4.16 7.46
C ARG A 17 -0.44 3.58 6.15
N TRP A 18 -0.45 4.40 5.11
CA TRP A 18 0.15 4.07 3.83
C TRP A 18 0.79 5.29 3.17
N SER A 19 1.79 5.05 2.33
CA SER A 19 2.42 6.05 1.48
C SER A 19 2.93 5.43 0.19
N VAL A 20 3.02 6.25 -0.85
CA VAL A 20 3.54 5.91 -2.17
C VAL A 20 4.47 7.03 -2.61
N GLY A 21 5.65 6.66 -3.07
CA GLY A 21 6.59 7.55 -3.72
C GLY A 21 7.21 6.92 -4.95
N VAL A 22 7.73 7.75 -5.84
CA VAL A 22 8.43 7.34 -7.06
C VAL A 22 9.85 7.89 -7.05
N LEU A 23 10.83 7.05 -7.33
CA LEU A 23 12.19 7.48 -7.65
C LEU A 23 12.25 7.73 -9.16
N ALA A 24 11.86 8.94 -9.57
CA ALA A 24 11.88 9.32 -10.97
C ALA A 24 13.33 9.40 -11.50
N SER A 25 13.50 9.24 -12.82
CA SER A 25 14.82 9.37 -13.43
C SER A 25 15.38 10.77 -13.22
N GLY A 26 16.65 10.87 -12.86
CA GLY A 26 17.34 12.14 -12.66
C GLY A 26 17.05 12.84 -11.32
N VAL A 27 16.33 12.22 -10.39
CA VAL A 27 16.20 12.70 -9.01
C VAL A 27 16.85 11.74 -8.02
N GLU A 28 17.58 12.29 -7.04
CA GLU A 28 18.22 11.50 -5.98
C GLU A 28 17.19 10.98 -4.96
N ASN A 29 16.12 11.74 -4.77
CA ASN A 29 15.13 11.51 -3.73
C ASN A 29 13.80 11.03 -4.29
N THR A 30 13.12 10.19 -3.51
CA THR A 30 11.74 9.78 -3.78
C THR A 30 10.83 11.00 -3.78
N ARG A 31 10.07 11.18 -4.87
CA ARG A 31 8.97 12.13 -4.91
C ARG A 31 7.72 11.49 -4.31
N ALA A 32 7.13 12.13 -3.30
CA ALA A 32 5.86 11.68 -2.74
C ALA A 32 4.74 11.78 -3.81
N VAL A 33 3.97 10.71 -3.94
CA VAL A 33 2.85 10.60 -4.90
C VAL A 33 1.51 10.58 -4.16
N GLY A 34 1.46 9.91 -3.00
CA GLY A 34 0.26 9.88 -2.17
C GLY A 34 0.52 9.21 -0.83
N GLY A 35 -0.44 9.31 0.07
CA GLY A 35 -0.38 8.67 1.37
C GLY A 35 -1.55 9.08 2.26
N GLY A 36 -1.71 8.38 3.37
CA GLY A 36 -2.75 8.67 4.34
C GLY A 36 -2.92 7.54 5.36
N THR A 37 -4.08 7.53 5.98
CA THR A 37 -4.50 6.53 6.96
C THR A 37 -5.82 5.94 6.50
N ALA A 38 -5.97 4.61 6.58
CA ALA A 38 -7.20 3.92 6.22
C ALA A 38 -7.78 3.15 7.42
N ALA A 39 -9.08 2.86 7.39
CA ALA A 39 -9.77 2.16 8.48
C ALA A 39 -9.30 0.71 8.70
N SER A 40 -8.59 0.11 7.74
CA SER A 40 -8.06 -1.24 7.84
C SER A 40 -6.81 -1.43 6.97
N VAL A 41 -6.03 -2.48 7.24
CA VAL A 41 -4.86 -2.86 6.41
C VAL A 41 -5.27 -3.14 4.97
N ALA A 42 -6.40 -3.84 4.76
CA ALA A 42 -6.93 -4.09 3.41
C ALA A 42 -7.30 -2.80 2.68
N ALA A 43 -7.92 -1.83 3.37
CA ALA A 43 -8.25 -0.53 2.79
C ALA A 43 -6.98 0.30 2.48
N ALA A 44 -5.94 0.21 3.33
CA ALA A 44 -4.66 0.85 3.08
C ALA A 44 -3.96 0.29 1.83
N TRP A 45 -3.99 -1.04 1.66
CA TRP A 45 -3.51 -1.69 0.42
C TRP A 45 -4.28 -1.25 -0.79
N ALA A 46 -5.62 -1.27 -0.75
CA ALA A 46 -6.44 -0.83 -1.87
C ALA A 46 -6.13 0.63 -2.29
N ALA A 47 -5.96 1.52 -1.32
CA ALA A 47 -5.61 2.92 -1.57
C ALA A 47 -4.20 3.06 -2.17
N ALA A 48 -3.20 2.38 -1.59
CA ALA A 48 -1.83 2.41 -2.08
C ALA A 48 -1.71 1.84 -3.51
N THR A 49 -2.38 0.71 -3.79
CA THR A 49 -2.43 0.09 -5.11
C THR A 49 -3.03 1.03 -6.14
N ALA A 50 -4.18 1.65 -5.84
CA ALA A 50 -4.81 2.60 -6.75
C ALA A 50 -3.87 3.78 -7.09
N VAL A 51 -3.16 4.31 -6.10
CA VAL A 51 -2.20 5.40 -6.30
C VAL A 51 -1.00 4.95 -7.13
N VAL A 52 -0.43 3.77 -6.86
CA VAL A 52 0.69 3.26 -7.67
C VAL A 52 0.29 3.03 -9.11
N VAL A 53 -0.85 2.40 -9.37
CA VAL A 53 -1.35 2.17 -10.74
C VAL A 53 -1.48 3.47 -11.51
N GLN A 54 -2.05 4.51 -10.88
CA GLN A 54 -2.11 5.84 -11.49
C GLN A 54 -0.73 6.45 -11.72
N ALA A 55 0.19 6.30 -10.76
CA ALA A 55 1.56 6.79 -10.86
C ALA A 55 2.31 6.13 -12.01
N VAL A 56 2.16 4.82 -12.17
CA VAL A 56 2.73 4.05 -13.28
C VAL A 56 2.26 4.59 -14.63
N GLY A 57 1.00 5.00 -14.75
CA GLY A 57 0.49 5.65 -15.96
C GLY A 57 1.17 6.99 -16.29
N VAL A 58 1.72 7.70 -15.30
CA VAL A 58 2.36 9.02 -15.49
C VAL A 58 3.86 8.90 -15.70
N TRP A 59 4.54 8.12 -14.85
CA TRP A 59 6.01 8.02 -14.85
C TRP A 59 6.54 6.78 -15.57
N GLY A 60 5.65 5.86 -15.97
CA GLY A 60 6.02 4.63 -16.65
C GLY A 60 6.87 3.73 -15.77
N ARG A 61 7.91 3.14 -16.35
CA ARG A 61 8.80 2.22 -15.66
C ARG A 61 9.83 2.98 -14.82
N ALA A 62 9.54 3.08 -13.53
CA ALA A 62 10.40 3.64 -12.49
C ALA A 62 10.36 2.74 -11.24
N GLU A 63 11.22 3.03 -10.25
CA GLU A 63 11.12 2.40 -8.93
C GLU A 63 10.07 3.14 -8.11
N TYR A 64 9.03 2.42 -7.66
CA TYR A 64 8.01 2.92 -6.76
C TYR A 64 8.23 2.31 -5.38
N ARG A 65 8.21 3.16 -4.36
CA ARG A 65 8.38 2.78 -2.95
C ARG A 65 7.10 3.04 -2.21
N LEU A 66 6.55 2.01 -1.58
CA LEU A 66 5.36 2.10 -0.77
C LEU A 66 5.69 1.73 0.67
N MET A 67 4.92 2.29 1.58
CA MET A 67 4.76 1.78 2.94
C MET A 67 3.29 1.45 3.11
N VAL A 68 2.92 0.25 3.54
CA VAL A 68 1.53 -0.11 3.83
C VAL A 68 1.45 -0.87 5.14
N ALA A 69 0.76 -0.30 6.13
CA ALA A 69 0.63 -0.86 7.48
C ALA A 69 1.99 -1.25 8.11
N GLY A 70 3.03 -0.44 7.87
CA GLY A 70 4.39 -0.69 8.37
C GLY A 70 5.21 -1.68 7.54
N VAL A 71 4.66 -2.24 6.46
CA VAL A 71 5.37 -3.10 5.52
C VAL A 71 5.95 -2.26 4.38
N PRO A 72 7.29 -2.21 4.22
CA PRO A 72 7.90 -1.56 3.07
C PRO A 72 7.75 -2.44 1.82
N VAL A 73 7.41 -1.83 0.69
CA VAL A 73 7.24 -2.50 -0.59
C VAL A 73 7.97 -1.71 -1.67
N MET A 74 8.68 -2.41 -2.54
CA MET A 74 9.25 -1.84 -3.76
C MET A 74 8.56 -2.46 -4.96
N VAL A 75 8.16 -1.63 -5.92
CA VAL A 75 7.58 -2.05 -7.19
C VAL A 75 8.41 -1.49 -8.33
N ILE A 76 8.84 -2.37 -9.23
CA ILE A 76 9.40 -1.98 -10.52
C ILE A 76 8.48 -2.61 -11.57
N PRO A 77 7.69 -1.83 -12.32
CA PRO A 77 6.76 -2.37 -13.29
C PRO A 77 7.47 -3.25 -14.33
N GLY A 78 6.83 -4.38 -14.62
CA GLY A 78 7.16 -5.23 -15.75
C GLY A 78 6.88 -4.54 -17.08
N LEU A 79 7.28 -5.22 -18.16
CA LEU A 79 6.95 -4.80 -19.52
C LEU A 79 6.06 -5.85 -20.17
N THR A 80 5.12 -5.40 -20.99
CA THR A 80 4.37 -6.28 -21.90
C THR A 80 5.28 -6.80 -23.00
N VAL A 81 4.81 -7.77 -23.79
CA VAL A 81 5.57 -8.32 -24.92
C VAL A 81 5.84 -7.29 -26.02
N GLU A 82 5.00 -6.26 -26.12
CA GLU A 82 5.17 -5.10 -27.01
C GLU A 82 6.15 -4.06 -26.45
N GLY A 83 6.70 -4.27 -25.25
CA GLY A 83 7.61 -3.36 -24.58
C GLY A 83 6.94 -2.18 -23.87
N GLY A 84 5.60 -2.17 -23.77
CA GLY A 84 4.86 -1.21 -22.95
C GLY A 84 4.94 -1.55 -21.47
N VAL A 85 4.57 -0.62 -20.58
CA VAL A 85 4.50 -0.93 -19.14
C VAL A 85 3.27 -1.79 -18.84
N ASP A 86 3.47 -2.90 -18.13
CA ASP A 86 2.38 -3.80 -17.75
C ASP A 86 1.69 -3.32 -16.46
N VAL A 87 0.69 -2.46 -16.62
CA VAL A 87 -0.06 -1.88 -15.49
C VAL A 87 -0.97 -2.92 -14.82
N GLU A 88 -1.47 -3.89 -15.57
CA GLU A 88 -2.36 -4.94 -15.07
C GLU A 88 -1.59 -5.91 -14.18
N ASP A 89 -0.38 -6.29 -14.59
CA ASP A 89 0.51 -7.14 -13.77
C ASP A 89 0.92 -6.43 -12.47
N VAL A 90 1.21 -5.12 -12.51
CA VAL A 90 1.46 -4.32 -11.29
C VAL A 90 0.26 -4.35 -10.34
N HIS A 91 -0.95 -4.14 -10.86
CA HIS A 91 -2.16 -4.20 -10.05
C HIS A 91 -2.34 -5.59 -9.43
N THR A 92 -2.22 -6.64 -10.25
CA THR A 92 -2.41 -8.03 -9.82
C THR A 92 -1.41 -8.43 -8.74
N GLY A 93 -0.12 -8.18 -8.95
CA GLY A 93 0.91 -8.50 -7.97
C GLY A 93 0.73 -7.76 -6.63
N LEU A 94 0.24 -6.52 -6.65
CA LEU A 94 -0.07 -5.79 -5.42
C LEU A 94 -1.31 -6.33 -4.69
N VAL A 95 -2.33 -6.79 -5.42
CA VAL A 95 -3.49 -7.46 -4.83
C VAL A 95 -3.10 -8.80 -4.19
N GLU A 96 -2.26 -9.58 -4.86
CA GLU A 96 -1.74 -10.84 -4.32
C GLU A 96 -0.88 -10.61 -3.06
N LEU A 97 0.00 -9.61 -3.10
CA LEU A 97 0.83 -9.24 -1.95
C LEU A 97 -0.02 -8.73 -0.76
N ALA A 98 -1.09 -7.97 -1.03
CA ALA A 98 -2.04 -7.56 -0.01
C ALA A 98 -2.67 -8.77 0.69
N ALA A 99 -3.10 -9.78 -0.08
CA ALA A 99 -3.69 -11.00 0.48
C ALA A 99 -2.72 -11.77 1.39
N LEU A 100 -1.43 -11.82 1.03
CA LEU A 100 -0.37 -12.46 1.84
C LEU A 100 -0.08 -11.73 3.15
N THR A 101 -0.17 -10.41 3.15
CA THR A 101 0.16 -9.58 4.32
C THR A 101 -1.03 -9.37 5.26
N THR A 102 -2.27 -9.57 4.80
CA THR A 102 -3.46 -9.60 5.66
C THR A 102 -3.67 -10.94 6.34
N HIS A 103 -3.15 -12.03 5.78
CA HIS A 103 -3.19 -13.37 6.37
C HIS A 103 -1.86 -13.68 7.08
N ARG A 104 -1.67 -13.14 8.29
CA ARG A 104 -0.56 -13.60 9.15
C ARG A 104 -0.89 -15.02 9.63
N PRO A 105 -0.13 -16.08 9.27
CA PRO A 105 -0.29 -17.35 9.97
C PRO A 105 0.05 -17.12 11.45
N ALA A 106 -0.78 -17.66 12.34
CA ALA A 106 -0.52 -17.61 13.77
C ALA A 106 0.90 -18.16 14.00
N ALA A 107 1.78 -17.31 14.53
CA ALA A 107 3.12 -17.75 14.91
C ALA A 107 2.95 -18.83 15.99
N HIS A 108 3.23 -20.09 15.64
CA HIS A 108 3.40 -21.14 16.63
C HIS A 108 4.60 -20.75 17.50
N ARG A 109 4.32 -20.46 18.78
CA ARG A 109 5.30 -20.40 19.85
C ARG A 109 5.84 -21.79 20.15
#